data_AF-A0A833LP70-F1
#
_entry.id   AF-A0A833LP70-F1
#
_cell.length_a   1.000
_cell.length_b   1.000
_cell.length_c   1.000
_cell.angle_alpha   90.00
_cell.angle_beta   90.00
_cell.angle_gamma   90.00
#
_symmetry.space_group_name_H-M   'P 1'
#
loop_
_entity.id
_entity.type
_entity.pdbx_description
1 polymer ?
#
loop_
_entity_poly.entity_id
_entity_poly.type
_entity_poly.pdbx_seq_one_letter_code
_entity_poly.pdbx_strand_id
1 'polypeptide(L)'
;MPPASPASRPAAAAPAYPSVWELPYSVRKDLPALNLTLHMYAAVPTDRFVVVNGERHGEGDEIADGVTLVQISADGVVLEFKGQRFTFPRDGR
;
A
#
# COMPACT_ATOMS: atom_id res chain seq x y z
N MET A 1 33.30 -3.33 29.66
CA MET A 1 32.68 -3.36 28.32
C MET A 1 31.22 -2.94 28.45
N PRO A 2 30.82 -1.77 27.92
CA PRO A 2 29.46 -1.58 27.42
C PRO A 2 29.50 -1.13 25.94
N PRO A 3 28.39 -1.16 25.18
CA PRO A 3 27.00 -1.36 25.62
C PRO A 3 26.30 -2.58 25.01
N ALA A 4 25.36 -3.13 25.76
CA ALA A 4 24.27 -3.90 25.20
C ALA A 4 23.39 -2.92 24.41
N SER A 5 23.42 -3.03 23.08
CA SER A 5 22.41 -2.40 22.23
C SER A 5 21.05 -2.98 22.60
N PRO A 6 20.01 -2.15 22.82
CA PRO A 6 18.69 -2.66 23.08
C PRO A 6 18.24 -3.43 21.83
N ALA A 7 17.90 -4.70 22.01
CA ALA A 7 17.16 -5.47 21.03
C ALA A 7 15.82 -4.76 20.83
N SER A 8 15.74 -3.93 19.80
CA SER A 8 14.49 -3.52 19.19
C SER A 8 13.78 -4.81 18.77
N ARG A 9 12.89 -5.29 19.63
CA ARG A 9 11.90 -6.32 19.29
C ARG A 9 11.34 -5.92 17.93
N PRO A 10 11.49 -6.71 16.85
CA PRO A 10 10.91 -6.31 15.58
C PRO A 10 9.41 -6.29 15.82
N ALA A 11 8.83 -5.09 15.95
CA ALA A 11 7.42 -4.90 15.72
C ALA A 11 7.17 -5.56 14.37
N ALA A 12 6.40 -6.65 14.37
CA ALA A 12 6.20 -7.56 13.25
C ALA A 12 6.39 -6.81 11.94
N ALA A 13 7.55 -7.02 11.30
CA ALA A 13 7.90 -6.30 10.09
C ALA A 13 6.83 -6.72 9.07
N ALA A 14 5.84 -5.86 8.87
CA ALA A 14 4.93 -6.00 7.75
C ALA A 14 5.82 -6.20 6.52
N PRO A 15 5.54 -7.18 5.66
CA PRO A 15 6.35 -7.44 4.49
C PRO A 15 6.66 -6.11 3.81
N ALA A 16 7.95 -5.77 3.75
CA ALA A 16 8.44 -4.56 3.10
C ALA A 16 8.25 -4.77 1.60
N TYR A 17 7.02 -4.58 1.14
CA TYR A 17 6.71 -4.61 -0.28
C TYR A 17 7.45 -3.44 -0.94
N PRO A 18 8.02 -3.65 -2.13
CA PRO A 18 8.63 -2.56 -2.87
C PRO A 18 7.57 -1.49 -3.14
N SER A 19 7.99 -0.23 -3.16
CA SER A 19 7.12 0.87 -3.55
C SER A 19 6.71 0.72 -5.02
N VAL A 20 5.62 1.36 -5.41
CA VAL A 20 5.24 1.49 -6.84
C VAL A 20 6.40 2.02 -7.68
N TRP A 21 7.22 2.90 -7.11
CA TRP A 21 8.44 3.48 -7.67
C TRP A 21 9.67 2.58 -7.67
N GLU A 22 9.55 1.37 -7.14
CA GLU A 22 10.58 0.32 -7.15
C GLU A 22 10.18 -0.87 -8.05
N LEU A 23 8.92 -0.93 -8.49
CA LEU A 23 8.42 -1.95 -9.41
C LEU A 23 9.17 -2.00 -10.76
N PRO A 24 9.24 -3.15 -11.44
CA PRO A 24 9.77 -3.21 -12.81
C PRO A 24 9.02 -2.28 -13.76
N TYR A 25 9.72 -1.69 -14.73
CA TYR A 25 9.12 -0.78 -15.72
C TYR A 25 7.91 -1.39 -16.44
N SER A 26 7.97 -2.68 -16.79
CA SER A 26 6.86 -3.39 -17.41
C SER A 26 5.58 -3.39 -16.58
N VAL A 27 5.71 -3.46 -15.25
CA VAL A 27 4.57 -3.43 -14.32
C VAL A 27 4.04 -2.00 -14.20
N ARG A 28 4.93 -1.01 -13.98
CA ARG A 28 4.53 0.41 -13.89
C ARG A 28 3.87 0.95 -15.16
N LYS A 29 4.31 0.49 -16.33
CA LYS A 29 3.76 0.89 -17.63
C LYS A 29 2.35 0.35 -17.84
N ASP A 30 2.06 -0.81 -17.27
CA ASP A 30 0.78 -1.49 -17.38
C ASP A 30 -0.18 -1.09 -16.24
N LEU A 31 0.36 -0.56 -15.14
CA LEU A 31 -0.44 0.01 -14.07
C LEU A 31 -1.33 1.14 -14.61
N PRO A 32 -2.65 1.07 -14.38
CA PRO A 32 -3.55 2.14 -14.73
C PRO A 32 -3.22 3.40 -13.93
N ALA A 33 -3.70 4.56 -14.40
CA ALA A 33 -3.59 5.79 -13.64
C ALA A 33 -4.42 5.66 -12.34
N LEU A 34 -3.73 5.55 -11.21
CA LEU A 34 -4.35 5.50 -9.90
C LEU A 34 -4.34 6.90 -9.30
N ASN A 35 -5.48 7.59 -9.38
CA ASN A 35 -5.62 8.88 -8.70
C ASN A 35 -6.15 8.67 -7.28
N LEU A 36 -5.24 8.42 -6.34
CA LEU A 36 -5.58 8.35 -4.93
C LEU A 36 -5.90 9.77 -4.42
N THR A 37 -7.18 10.09 -4.32
CA THR A 37 -7.65 11.42 -3.89
C THR A 37 -7.82 11.48 -2.37
N LEU A 38 -8.21 10.37 -1.74
CA LEU A 38 -8.41 10.30 -0.30
C LEU A 38 -7.87 8.98 0.23
N HIS A 39 -7.17 9.07 1.35
CA HIS A 39 -6.73 7.93 2.11
C HIS A 39 -7.23 8.08 3.53
N MET A 40 -8.15 7.20 3.94
CA MET A 40 -8.65 7.15 5.32
C MET A 40 -8.12 5.89 6.00
N TYR A 41 -7.16 6.10 6.89
CA TYR A 41 -6.70 5.07 7.81
C TYR A 41 -7.43 5.20 9.15
N ALA A 42 -8.06 4.11 9.57
CA ALA A 42 -8.74 3.96 10.84
C ALA A 42 -8.16 2.80 11.64
N ALA A 43 -8.36 2.76 12.96
CA ALA A 43 -7.97 1.62 13.77
C ALA A 43 -8.75 0.34 13.38
N VAL A 44 -10.01 0.51 12.97
CA VAL A 44 -10.90 -0.58 12.53
C VAL A 44 -10.75 -0.78 11.02
N PRO A 45 -10.40 -2.00 10.54
CA PRO A 45 -10.19 -2.25 9.11
C PRO A 45 -11.44 -2.01 8.25
N THR A 46 -12.64 -2.27 8.79
CA THR A 46 -13.91 -1.97 8.11
C THR A 46 -14.13 -0.48 7.83
N ASP A 47 -13.51 0.39 8.62
CA ASP A 47 -13.63 1.85 8.48
C ASP A 47 -12.48 2.42 7.64
N ARG A 48 -11.53 1.57 7.21
CA ARG A 48 -10.46 1.96 6.31
C ARG A 48 -10.97 1.94 4.89
N PHE A 49 -10.80 3.06 4.19
CA PHE A 49 -11.08 3.12 2.77
C PHE A 49 -10.17 4.14 2.10
N VAL A 50 -10.04 3.96 0.79
CA VAL A 50 -9.38 4.91 -0.09
C VAL A 50 -10.34 5.35 -1.16
N VAL A 51 -10.14 6.56 -1.68
CA VAL A 51 -10.82 7.04 -2.88
C VAL A 51 -9.81 7.04 -4.00
N VAL A 52 -10.04 6.18 -4.99
CA VAL A 52 -9.21 6.08 -6.19
C VAL A 52 -10.11 6.40 -7.38
N ASN A 53 -9.67 7.32 -8.25
CA ASN A 53 -10.44 7.73 -9.43
C ASN A 53 -11.85 8.26 -9.12
N GLY A 54 -12.10 8.73 -7.90
CA GLY A 54 -13.40 9.23 -7.44
C GLY A 54 -14.32 8.16 -6.84
N GLU A 55 -13.90 6.89 -6.82
CA GLU A 55 -14.66 5.78 -6.24
C GLU A 55 -14.03 5.32 -4.93
N ARG A 56 -14.88 4.91 -3.97
CA ARG A 56 -14.47 4.45 -2.64
C ARG A 56 -14.20 2.95 -2.68
N HIS A 57 -13.01 2.56 -2.27
CA HIS A 57 -12.56 1.18 -2.24
C HIS A 57 -12.00 0.81 -0.86
N GLY A 58 -12.30 -0.41 -0.42
CA GLY A 58 -11.85 -0.97 0.84
C GLY A 58 -10.78 -2.05 0.66
N GLU A 59 -10.23 -2.54 1.77
CA GLU A 59 -9.30 -3.67 1.76
C GLU A 59 -9.97 -4.90 1.14
N GLY A 60 -9.33 -5.50 0.14
CA GLY A 60 -9.82 -6.62 -0.67
C GLY A 60 -10.51 -6.22 -1.98
N ASP A 61 -10.77 -4.93 -2.20
CA ASP A 61 -11.53 -4.45 -3.36
C ASP A 61 -10.64 -4.16 -4.58
N GLU A 62 -11.19 -4.29 -5.78
CA GLU A 62 -10.48 -3.95 -7.02
C GLU A 62 -10.61 -2.44 -7.29
N ILE A 63 -9.49 -1.71 -7.20
CA ILE A 63 -9.46 -0.25 -7.34
C ILE A 63 -9.27 0.23 -8.78
N ALA A 64 -8.78 -0.66 -9.64
CA ALA A 64 -8.58 -0.42 -11.06
C ALA A 64 -8.36 -1.75 -11.79
N ASP A 65 -8.29 -1.71 -13.12
CA ASP A 65 -8.14 -2.89 -13.97
C ASP A 65 -6.94 -3.77 -13.53
N GLY A 66 -7.23 -4.91 -12.91
CA GLY A 66 -6.25 -5.85 -12.38
C GLY A 66 -5.47 -5.41 -11.14
N VAL A 67 -5.81 -4.25 -10.54
CA VAL A 67 -5.19 -3.73 -9.30
C VAL A 67 -6.14 -3.93 -8.12
N THR A 68 -5.75 -4.80 -7.20
CA THR A 68 -6.51 -5.08 -5.98
C THR A 68 -5.89 -4.36 -4.79
N LEU A 69 -6.71 -3.70 -3.99
CA LEU A 69 -6.30 -3.18 -2.70
C LEU A 69 -6.15 -4.34 -1.72
N VAL A 70 -4.93 -4.69 -1.35
CA VAL A 70 -4.68 -5.77 -0.39
C VAL A 70 -4.85 -5.29 1.04
N GLN A 71 -4.31 -4.12 1.35
CA GLN A 71 -4.31 -3.58 2.71
C GLN A 71 -4.19 -2.05 2.73
N ILE A 72 -4.80 -1.40 3.70
CA ILE A 72 -4.64 0.04 3.94
C ILE A 72 -3.81 0.23 5.21
N SER A 73 -2.64 0.83 5.06
CA SER A 73 -1.68 1.10 6.13
C SER A 73 -1.60 2.60 6.43
N ALA A 74 -1.09 2.99 7.60
CA ALA A 74 -0.97 4.42 7.93
C ALA A 74 0.02 5.19 7.03
N ASP A 75 0.99 4.50 6.44
CA ASP A 75 2.02 5.07 5.55
C ASP A 75 1.55 5.14 4.08
N GLY A 76 0.51 4.39 3.72
CA GLY A 76 0.04 4.24 2.33
C GLY A 76 -0.84 3.01 2.16
N VAL A 77 -0.95 2.48 0.95
CA VAL A 77 -1.74 1.28 0.68
C VAL A 77 -0.90 0.18 0.07
N VAL A 78 -1.20 -1.07 0.40
CA VAL A 78 -0.64 -2.24 -0.25
C VAL A 78 -1.58 -2.65 -1.36
N LEU A 79 -1.06 -2.66 -2.58
CA LEU A 79 -1.78 -3.05 -3.78
C LEU A 79 -1.18 -4.33 -4.33
N GLU A 80 -2.00 -5.12 -5.00
CA GLU A 80 -1.56 -6.26 -5.80
C GLU A 80 -1.93 -5.99 -7.25
N PHE A 81 -0.99 -6.22 -8.16
CA PHE A 81 -1.22 -6.14 -9.59
C PHE A 81 -0.48 -7.25 -10.31
N LYS A 82 -1.19 -8.06 -11.11
CA LYS A 82 -0.62 -9.22 -11.81
C LYS A 82 0.17 -10.17 -10.88
N GLY A 83 -0.29 -10.34 -9.64
CA GLY A 83 0.37 -11.16 -8.61
C GLY A 83 1.62 -10.52 -7.98
N GLN A 84 1.93 -9.27 -8.29
CA GLN A 84 2.98 -8.48 -7.65
C GLN A 84 2.39 -7.57 -6.58
N ARG A 85 2.88 -7.67 -5.35
CA ARG A 85 2.44 -6.78 -4.24
C ARG A 85 3.42 -5.65 -4.03
N PHE A 86 2.88 -4.44 -3.92
CA PHE A 86 3.66 -3.22 -3.78
C PHE A 86 2.95 -2.21 -2.88
N THR A 87 3.71 -1.29 -2.31
CA THR A 87 3.17 -0.18 -1.54
C THR A 87 2.99 1.04 -2.43
N PHE A 88 1.87 1.72 -2.26
CA PHE A 88 1.56 2.98 -2.92
C PHE A 88 1.45 4.07 -1.83
N PRO A 89 2.35 5.06 -1.84
CA PRO A 89 2.34 6.12 -0.83
C PRO A 89 1.09 6.98 -0.95
N ARG A 90 0.59 7.50 0.19
CA ARG A 90 -0.58 8.40 0.20
C ARG A 90 -0.33 9.75 -0.49
N ASP A 91 0.93 10.18 -0.48
CA ASP A 91 1.41 11.38 -1.18
C ASP A 91 1.91 10.88 -2.53
N GLY A 92 1.10 11.01 -3.59
CA GLY A 92 1.44 10.56 -4.94
C GLY A 92 2.55 11.40 -5.59
N ARG A 93 3.64 11.67 -4.86
CA ARG A 93 4.76 12.52 -5.25
C ARG A 93 5.87 11.74 -5.94
#